data_AF-A0A7Y2SSJ7-F1
#
_entry.id   AF-A0A7Y2SSJ7-F1
#
_cell.length_a   1.000
_cell.length_b   1.000
_cell.length_c   1.000
_cell.angle_alpha   90.00
_cell.angle_beta   90.00
_cell.angle_gamma   90.00
#
_symmetry.space_group_name_H-M   'P 1'
#
loop_
_entity.id
_entity.type
_entity.pdbx_description
1 polymer ?
#
loop_
_entity_poly.entity_id
_entity_poly.type
_entity_poly.pdbx_seq_one_letter_code
_entity_poly.pdbx_strand_id
1 'polypeptide(L)'
;MGLADLQPNSVQRQDSAIRPWRDGVAALRPLLLVLVLACAVGVMAYQAPPSGRVRVGWLGDRLFLGADPGLGAEPIIRGDFYADDLTPDSPTGRSRWTREHARLTLPNVGEGAALDLALTAQGWPADVVGAAVRQPAVAVFADGVQIGEFTPGAGWQTYSLHIPAVAQLGGDLVIDLRSSATFTDTLSFGGDPRPKGLRLAEVSVAPARTDLLAVYPPVWRAVLLLCANALLLSLLLSRLLATATPASERRPLGRTRSWTRNTQSAVYALTMIGVGVAGIGLAILRVWMGAALLVALAAQAVLLLAAWRGELLALAQALVRRYTVGRGLGYGLVTAALLWFTYSLAQPLGWLGSQGGPLFWAIFPDSLLYSLFGAGLLTLGLVLGREGLPRMADRVVGAVGSRRGAVILLAIFSAIWLGYEATIIAQLPYVGHADYADNAVVARNLVAGRGWVVDYVTQFYRLYDGLTRPQETWPLLQPLWIAPFFALFGATAWAAKIPNLIFNALLIWLIYRVGTRIWDRRVGLTAAVFVLTNYLFFRLTIYATSDLAFVVFSLGAVYALYRGVRGQDSGGGP
;
A
#
# COMPACT_ATOMS: atom_id res chain seq x y z
N MET A 1 21.12 56.33 4.49
CA MET A 1 20.91 55.96 3.07
C MET A 1 20.05 57.05 2.45
N GLY A 2 20.59 57.75 1.46
CA GLY A 2 20.05 59.00 0.93
C GLY A 2 18.96 58.83 -0.14
N LEU A 3 18.18 59.88 -0.28
CA LEU A 3 17.01 60.11 -1.14
C LEU A 3 17.32 60.19 -2.65
N ALA A 4 18.33 59.47 -3.15
CA ALA A 4 18.81 59.58 -4.54
C ALA A 4 18.45 58.40 -5.48
N ASP A 5 17.79 57.33 -5.00
CA ASP A 5 17.52 56.13 -5.81
C ASP A 5 16.14 56.10 -6.51
N LEU A 6 15.43 57.22 -6.55
CA LEU A 6 14.14 57.32 -7.27
C LEU A 6 14.36 57.86 -8.70
N GLN A 7 14.99 57.07 -9.57
CA GLN A 7 14.88 57.25 -11.02
C GLN A 7 13.98 56.16 -11.65
N PRO A 8 13.14 56.52 -12.64
CA PRO A 8 12.08 55.67 -13.18
C PRO A 8 12.61 54.73 -14.28
N ASN A 9 13.45 53.76 -13.92
CA ASN A 9 13.86 52.68 -14.84
C ASN A 9 12.98 51.42 -14.76
N SER A 10 11.81 51.49 -14.12
CA SER A 10 10.93 50.34 -13.89
C SER A 10 9.91 50.05 -15.00
N VAL A 11 9.78 50.90 -16.02
CA VAL A 11 8.71 50.75 -17.04
C VAL A 11 9.09 49.79 -18.19
N GLN A 12 10.37 49.43 -18.36
CA GLN A 12 10.79 48.48 -19.41
C GLN A 12 10.75 46.99 -19.02
N ARG A 13 10.19 46.63 -17.86
CA ARG A 13 10.16 45.25 -17.34
C ARG A 13 8.82 44.51 -17.45
N GLN A 14 7.85 45.01 -18.21
CA GLN A 14 6.58 44.29 -18.43
C GLN A 14 6.61 43.30 -19.61
N ASP A 15 7.52 43.44 -20.58
CA ASP A 15 7.62 42.49 -21.71
C ASP A 15 8.29 41.14 -21.35
N SER A 16 8.99 41.06 -20.21
CA SER A 16 9.66 39.82 -19.78
C SER A 16 8.72 38.82 -19.09
N ALA A 17 7.58 39.27 -18.56
CA ALA A 17 6.59 38.41 -17.90
C ALA A 17 5.65 37.70 -18.90
N ILE A 18 5.46 38.26 -20.10
CA ILE A 18 4.54 37.72 -21.12
C ILE A 18 5.21 36.63 -21.98
N ARG A 19 6.55 36.67 -22.16
CA ARG A 19 7.32 35.66 -22.90
C ARG A 19 7.21 34.22 -22.34
N PRO A 20 7.39 33.95 -21.03
CA PRO A 20 7.28 32.58 -20.50
C PRO A 20 5.88 31.99 -20.67
N TRP A 21 4.83 32.82 -20.69
CA TRP A 21 3.46 32.36 -20.92
C TRP A 21 3.23 31.93 -22.37
N ARG A 22 3.72 32.70 -23.35
CA ARG A 22 3.66 32.34 -24.78
C ARG A 22 4.46 31.07 -25.11
N ASP A 23 5.63 30.90 -24.51
CA ASP A 23 6.46 29.70 -24.71
C ASP A 23 5.84 28.47 -24.02
N GLY A 24 5.19 28.64 -22.87
CA GLY A 24 4.41 27.59 -22.21
C GLY A 24 3.21 27.14 -23.04
N VAL A 25 2.45 28.08 -23.63
CA VAL A 25 1.31 27.76 -24.52
C VAL A 25 1.75 27.01 -25.79
N ALA A 26 2.92 27.33 -26.34
CA ALA A 26 3.47 26.61 -27.49
C ALA A 26 3.84 25.15 -27.17
N ALA A 27 4.33 24.88 -25.95
CA ALA A 27 4.64 23.53 -25.47
C ALA A 27 3.39 22.70 -25.12
N LEU A 28 2.27 23.35 -24.77
CA LEU A 28 1.01 22.67 -24.44
C LEU A 28 0.28 22.09 -25.66
N ARG A 29 0.43 22.68 -26.84
CA ARG A 29 -0.24 22.22 -28.08
C ARG A 29 0.10 20.78 -28.49
N PRO A 30 1.38 20.38 -28.63
CA PRO A 30 1.71 19.00 -29.00
C PRO A 30 1.28 18.00 -27.94
N LEU A 31 1.34 18.38 -26.65
CA LEU A 31 0.87 17.52 -25.56
C LEU A 31 -0.64 17.31 -25.64
N LEU A 32 -1.41 18.37 -25.89
CA LEU A 32 -2.86 18.27 -26.06
C LEU A 32 -3.22 17.40 -27.26
N LEU A 33 -2.48 17.51 -28.36
CA LEU A 33 -2.65 16.64 -29.53
C LEU A 33 -2.38 15.16 -29.18
N VAL A 34 -1.30 14.86 -28.45
CA VAL A 34 -1.01 13.50 -27.96
C VAL A 34 -2.17 12.96 -27.14
N LEU A 35 -2.73 13.76 -26.23
CA LEU A 35 -3.84 13.32 -25.37
C LEU A 35 -5.13 13.08 -26.16
N VAL A 36 -5.46 13.96 -27.12
CA VAL A 36 -6.62 13.78 -28.00
C VAL A 36 -6.47 12.51 -28.85
N LEU A 37 -5.29 12.28 -29.41
CA LEU A 37 -5.04 11.08 -30.21
C LEU A 37 -4.98 9.82 -29.36
N ALA A 38 -4.42 9.87 -28.16
CA ALA A 38 -4.44 8.74 -27.22
C ALA A 38 -5.88 8.39 -26.80
N CYS A 39 -6.72 9.39 -26.57
CA CYS A 39 -8.14 9.21 -26.30
C CYS A 39 -8.85 8.54 -27.50
N ALA A 40 -8.65 9.08 -28.72
CA ALA A 40 -9.23 8.51 -29.94
C ALA A 40 -8.76 7.07 -30.19
N VAL A 41 -7.47 6.78 -30.04
CA VAL A 41 -6.91 5.42 -30.16
C VAL A 41 -7.53 4.49 -29.12
N GLY A 42 -7.68 4.96 -27.87
CA GLY A 42 -8.35 4.20 -26.82
C GLY A 42 -9.80 3.85 -27.19
N VAL A 43 -10.59 4.84 -27.62
CA VAL A 43 -11.99 4.62 -28.05
C VAL A 43 -12.08 3.66 -29.24
N MET A 44 -11.18 3.81 -30.22
CA MET A 44 -11.13 2.92 -31.39
C MET A 44 -10.71 1.50 -31.03
N ALA A 45 -9.80 1.31 -30.07
CA ALA A 45 -9.39 -0.02 -29.61
C ALA A 45 -10.56 -0.82 -28.99
N TYR A 46 -11.55 -0.13 -28.41
CA TYR A 46 -12.76 -0.76 -27.88
C TYR A 46 -13.72 -1.26 -28.96
N GLN A 47 -13.58 -0.82 -30.21
CA GLN A 47 -14.39 -1.34 -31.32
C GLN A 47 -13.95 -2.74 -31.77
N ALA A 48 -12.77 -3.21 -31.35
CA ALA A 48 -12.40 -4.61 -31.52
C ALA A 48 -13.26 -5.50 -30.59
N PRO A 49 -13.62 -6.73 -30.99
CA PRO A 49 -14.30 -7.66 -30.10
C PRO A 49 -13.42 -8.00 -28.87
N PRO A 50 -13.97 -7.95 -27.65
CA PRO A 50 -13.21 -8.30 -26.45
C PRO A 50 -12.77 -9.78 -26.49
N SER A 51 -11.50 -10.01 -26.16
CA SER A 51 -10.99 -11.36 -25.91
C SER A 51 -9.94 -11.35 -24.81
N GLY A 52 -9.77 -12.49 -24.15
CA GLY A 52 -8.83 -12.63 -23.05
C GLY A 52 -8.61 -14.09 -22.67
N ARG A 53 -7.39 -14.41 -22.23
CA ARG A 53 -7.03 -15.73 -21.72
C ARG A 53 -6.10 -15.57 -20.53
N VAL A 54 -6.43 -16.20 -19.42
CA VAL A 54 -5.66 -16.22 -18.18
C VAL A 54 -5.32 -17.67 -17.85
N ARG A 55 -4.02 -17.97 -17.81
CA ARG A 55 -3.49 -19.30 -17.48
C ARG A 55 -2.96 -19.27 -16.05
N VAL A 56 -3.38 -20.22 -15.24
CA VAL A 56 -2.88 -20.35 -13.86
C VAL A 56 -1.40 -20.72 -13.91
N GLY A 57 -0.61 -20.01 -13.10
CA GLY A 57 0.84 -20.19 -13.01
C GLY A 57 1.65 -19.38 -14.03
N TRP A 58 0.99 -18.66 -14.94
CA TRP A 58 1.67 -17.70 -15.82
C TRP A 58 1.97 -16.39 -15.10
N LEU A 59 3.01 -15.67 -15.57
CA LEU A 59 3.42 -14.40 -14.99
C LEU A 59 2.25 -13.41 -15.01
N GLY A 60 1.82 -12.97 -13.83
CA GLY A 60 0.74 -11.97 -13.67
C GLY A 60 -0.67 -12.55 -13.55
N ASP A 61 -0.85 -13.88 -13.47
CA ASP A 61 -2.16 -14.50 -13.25
C ASP A 61 -2.88 -13.97 -11.98
N ARG A 62 -2.12 -13.61 -10.94
CA ARG A 62 -2.59 -12.98 -9.69
C ARG A 62 -3.24 -11.61 -9.86
N LEU A 63 -3.08 -10.97 -11.02
CA LEU A 63 -3.81 -9.74 -11.33
C LEU A 63 -5.29 -10.00 -11.60
N PHE A 64 -5.65 -11.25 -11.92
CA PHE A 64 -7.01 -11.68 -12.26
C PHE A 64 -7.57 -12.69 -11.24
N LEU A 65 -6.68 -13.46 -10.62
CA LEU A 65 -6.98 -14.53 -9.65
C LEU A 65 -6.41 -14.16 -8.28
N GLY A 66 -7.23 -13.56 -7.41
CA GLY A 66 -6.86 -13.31 -6.01
C GLY A 66 -6.44 -14.60 -5.31
N ALA A 67 -5.44 -14.54 -4.43
CA ALA A 67 -4.97 -15.72 -3.71
C ALA A 67 -4.60 -15.37 -2.27
N ASP A 68 -5.08 -16.19 -1.34
CA ASP A 68 -4.86 -16.03 0.09
C ASP A 68 -4.68 -17.43 0.71
N PRO A 69 -3.64 -17.68 1.54
CA PRO A 69 -3.45 -18.97 2.22
C PRO A 69 -4.38 -19.19 3.44
N GLY A 70 -5.08 -18.16 3.92
CA GLY A 70 -5.90 -18.20 5.13
C GLY A 70 -7.08 -19.18 5.04
N LEU A 71 -7.45 -19.79 6.17
CA LEU A 71 -8.59 -20.73 6.25
C LEU A 71 -9.87 -20.08 6.79
N GLY A 72 -9.84 -18.78 7.11
CA GLY A 72 -10.99 -18.05 7.65
C GLY A 72 -12.08 -17.75 6.62
N ALA A 73 -13.19 -17.19 7.10
CA ALA A 73 -14.33 -16.81 6.26
C ALA A 73 -14.04 -15.62 5.32
N GLU A 74 -13.12 -14.73 5.69
CA GLU A 74 -12.79 -13.53 4.90
C GLU A 74 -12.32 -13.85 3.47
N PRO A 75 -11.32 -14.75 3.25
CA PRO A 75 -10.96 -15.19 1.90
C PRO A 75 -12.11 -15.78 1.09
N ILE A 76 -13.06 -16.49 1.73
CA ILE A 76 -14.23 -17.06 1.05
C ILE A 76 -15.16 -15.94 0.58
N ILE A 77 -15.43 -14.94 1.44
CA ILE A 77 -16.29 -13.78 1.12
C ILE A 77 -15.70 -12.98 -0.06
N ARG A 78 -14.38 -12.76 -0.06
CA ARG A 78 -13.69 -12.07 -1.16
C ARG A 78 -13.63 -12.88 -2.45
N GLY A 79 -13.73 -14.21 -2.35
CA GLY A 79 -13.60 -15.14 -3.47
C GLY A 79 -12.14 -15.45 -3.82
N ASP A 80 -11.23 -15.41 -2.85
CA ASP A 80 -9.81 -15.70 -3.08
C ASP A 80 -9.56 -17.19 -3.32
N PHE A 81 -8.71 -17.50 -4.28
CA PHE A 81 -8.21 -18.85 -4.52
C PHE A 81 -7.18 -19.26 -3.46
N TYR A 82 -6.90 -20.56 -3.37
CA TYR A 82 -5.66 -21.01 -2.75
C TYR A 82 -4.44 -20.66 -3.61
N ALA A 83 -3.26 -20.76 -3.03
CA ALA A 83 -2.01 -20.69 -3.78
C ALA A 83 -1.99 -21.76 -4.89
N ASP A 84 -1.24 -21.49 -5.96
CA ASP A 84 -1.12 -22.44 -7.07
C ASP A 84 -0.26 -23.64 -6.70
N ASP A 85 -0.73 -24.80 -7.16
CA ASP A 85 -0.07 -26.08 -6.99
C ASP A 85 0.66 -26.47 -8.28
N LEU A 86 1.84 -27.08 -8.14
CA LEU A 86 2.50 -27.78 -9.25
C LEU A 86 1.64 -28.99 -9.63
N THR A 87 1.14 -28.99 -10.86
CA THR A 87 0.15 -29.97 -11.32
C THR A 87 0.57 -30.48 -12.69
N PRO A 88 1.43 -31.51 -12.77
CA PRO A 88 2.04 -31.95 -14.02
C PRO A 88 1.04 -32.37 -15.10
N ASP A 89 -0.13 -32.86 -14.69
CA ASP A 89 -1.24 -33.26 -15.55
C ASP A 89 -2.14 -32.10 -15.98
N SER A 90 -1.97 -30.90 -15.40
CA SER A 90 -2.69 -29.69 -15.83
C SER A 90 -2.19 -29.22 -17.19
N PRO A 91 -3.07 -28.73 -18.09
CA PRO A 91 -2.68 -28.12 -19.37
C PRO A 91 -1.68 -26.97 -19.27
N THR A 92 -1.59 -26.29 -18.11
CA THR A 92 -0.62 -25.21 -17.87
C THR A 92 0.57 -25.65 -17.00
N GLY A 93 0.61 -26.92 -16.56
CA GLY A 93 1.57 -27.44 -15.56
C GLY A 93 1.33 -26.93 -14.13
N ARG A 94 0.34 -26.05 -13.94
CA ARG A 94 -0.05 -25.47 -12.64
C ARG A 94 -1.57 -25.38 -12.54
N SER A 95 -2.09 -25.27 -11.33
CA SER A 95 -3.53 -25.08 -11.12
C SER A 95 -3.81 -24.45 -9.76
N ARG A 96 -5.01 -23.94 -9.55
CA ARG A 96 -5.47 -23.43 -8.25
C ARG A 96 -6.78 -24.08 -7.86
N TRP A 97 -6.86 -24.47 -6.60
CA TRP A 97 -8.14 -24.83 -5.99
C TRP A 97 -8.94 -23.58 -5.67
N THR A 98 -10.21 -23.57 -6.06
CA THR A 98 -11.22 -22.66 -5.50
C THR A 98 -11.60 -23.13 -4.11
N ARG A 99 -12.21 -22.20 -3.36
CA ARG A 99 -12.98 -22.50 -2.15
C ARG A 99 -14.42 -22.83 -2.56
N GLU A 100 -15.35 -22.75 -1.61
CA GLU A 100 -16.79 -22.74 -1.88
C GLU A 100 -17.19 -21.61 -2.84
N HIS A 101 -16.55 -20.45 -2.69
CA HIS A 101 -16.71 -19.28 -3.55
C HIS A 101 -15.35 -18.84 -4.11
N ALA A 102 -15.28 -18.57 -5.41
CA ALA A 102 -14.12 -17.97 -6.04
C ALA A 102 -14.54 -16.88 -7.02
N ARG A 103 -13.80 -15.78 -7.01
CA ARG A 103 -14.03 -14.60 -7.84
C ARG A 103 -12.86 -14.36 -8.77
N LEU A 104 -13.16 -14.20 -10.04
CA LEU A 104 -12.22 -13.79 -11.07
C LEU A 104 -12.62 -12.41 -11.57
N THR A 105 -11.65 -11.52 -11.77
CA THR A 105 -11.90 -10.20 -12.34
C THR A 105 -11.09 -10.03 -13.61
N LEU A 106 -11.78 -9.86 -14.73
CA LEU A 106 -11.17 -9.56 -16.03
C LEU A 106 -11.32 -8.05 -16.29
N PRO A 107 -10.27 -7.26 -16.09
CA PRO A 107 -10.38 -5.81 -16.11
C PRO A 107 -10.58 -5.25 -17.51
N ASN A 108 -11.38 -4.20 -17.59
CA ASN A 108 -11.62 -3.38 -18.76
C ASN A 108 -12.12 -4.15 -20.01
N VAL A 109 -12.83 -5.27 -19.83
CA VAL A 109 -13.44 -6.05 -20.93
C VAL A 109 -14.41 -5.19 -21.73
N GLY A 110 -15.18 -4.33 -21.04
CA GLY A 110 -16.22 -3.49 -21.63
C GLY A 110 -17.61 -4.11 -21.56
N GLU A 111 -18.62 -3.28 -21.75
CA GLU A 111 -20.03 -3.64 -21.66
C GLU A 111 -20.63 -3.93 -23.05
N GLY A 112 -21.74 -4.68 -23.08
CA GLY A 112 -22.59 -4.80 -24.25
C GLY A 112 -22.18 -5.83 -25.31
N ALA A 113 -21.10 -6.58 -25.10
CA ALA A 113 -20.70 -7.67 -25.99
C ALA A 113 -21.17 -9.02 -25.47
N ALA A 114 -21.84 -9.83 -26.29
CA ALA A 114 -22.09 -11.23 -25.93
C ALA A 114 -20.79 -12.04 -26.02
N LEU A 115 -20.45 -12.79 -24.98
CA LEU A 115 -19.18 -13.54 -24.89
C LEU A 115 -19.41 -15.01 -24.66
N ASP A 116 -18.46 -15.83 -25.09
CA ASP A 116 -18.33 -17.20 -24.66
C ASP A 116 -17.21 -17.30 -23.63
N LEU A 117 -17.56 -17.80 -22.45
CA LEU A 117 -16.64 -18.12 -21.36
C LEU A 117 -16.24 -19.58 -21.48
N ALA A 118 -14.94 -19.85 -21.48
CA ALA A 118 -14.39 -21.20 -21.40
C ALA A 118 -13.53 -21.34 -20.14
N LEU A 119 -13.89 -22.31 -19.29
CA LEU A 119 -13.19 -22.67 -18.06
C LEU A 119 -12.54 -24.03 -18.23
N THR A 120 -11.21 -24.10 -18.27
CA THR A 120 -10.49 -25.37 -18.22
C THR A 120 -10.25 -25.74 -16.77
N ALA A 121 -11.01 -26.72 -16.30
CA ALA A 121 -11.12 -27.06 -14.90
C ALA A 121 -11.22 -28.59 -14.68
N GLN A 122 -10.95 -29.00 -13.44
CA GLN A 122 -11.02 -30.37 -12.94
C GLN A 122 -11.82 -30.36 -11.63
N GLY A 123 -12.67 -31.36 -11.46
CA GLY A 123 -13.42 -31.59 -10.24
C GLY A 123 -12.59 -32.28 -9.18
N TRP A 124 -13.27 -33.00 -8.30
CA TRP A 124 -12.65 -33.76 -7.23
C TRP A 124 -11.95 -35.01 -7.75
N PRO A 125 -10.81 -35.41 -7.15
CA PRO A 125 -10.22 -36.72 -7.36
C PRO A 125 -11.23 -37.85 -7.07
N ALA A 126 -11.01 -39.02 -7.67
CA ALA A 126 -11.90 -40.17 -7.45
C ALA A 126 -11.79 -40.76 -6.04
N ASP A 127 -10.77 -40.39 -5.27
CA ASP A 127 -10.41 -40.97 -3.97
C ASP A 127 -10.64 -40.01 -2.78
N VAL A 128 -11.58 -39.07 -2.90
CA VAL A 128 -11.98 -38.17 -1.80
C VAL A 128 -12.56 -38.95 -0.61
N VAL A 129 -12.23 -38.53 0.61
CA VAL A 129 -12.71 -39.12 1.87
C VAL A 129 -13.87 -38.28 2.43
N GLY A 130 -15.02 -38.91 2.75
CA GLY A 130 -16.22 -38.22 3.27
C GLY A 130 -17.50 -38.53 2.48
N ALA A 131 -18.65 -38.01 2.92
CA ALA A 131 -19.99 -38.40 2.43
C ALA A 131 -20.19 -38.26 0.91
N ALA A 132 -20.95 -39.22 0.33
CA ALA A 132 -21.36 -39.36 -1.07
C ALA A 132 -20.47 -38.64 -2.09
N VAL A 133 -19.43 -39.33 -2.58
CA VAL A 133 -18.46 -38.93 -3.61
C VAL A 133 -19.18 -38.50 -4.90
N ARG A 134 -19.81 -37.34 -4.88
CA ARG A 134 -20.45 -36.71 -6.01
C ARG A 134 -19.70 -35.42 -6.26
N GLN A 135 -19.34 -35.23 -7.52
CA GLN A 135 -18.72 -34.00 -7.99
C GLN A 135 -19.60 -32.80 -7.62
N PRO A 136 -19.01 -31.65 -7.24
CA PRO A 136 -19.79 -30.49 -6.84
C PRO A 136 -20.49 -29.90 -8.06
N ALA A 137 -21.70 -29.38 -7.89
CA ALA A 137 -22.28 -28.53 -8.92
C ALA A 137 -21.65 -27.14 -8.80
N VAL A 138 -21.20 -26.58 -9.92
CA VAL A 138 -20.56 -25.26 -9.96
C VAL A 138 -21.48 -24.30 -10.70
N ALA A 139 -22.15 -23.42 -9.94
CA ALA A 139 -22.91 -22.32 -10.49
C ALA A 139 -21.97 -21.18 -10.87
N VAL A 140 -22.16 -20.64 -12.08
CA VAL A 140 -21.33 -19.58 -12.65
C VAL A 140 -22.16 -18.31 -12.79
N PHE A 141 -21.62 -17.21 -12.29
CA PHE A 141 -22.25 -15.89 -12.35
C PHE A 141 -21.33 -14.91 -13.10
N ALA A 142 -21.90 -14.07 -13.96
CA ALA A 142 -21.23 -12.93 -14.56
C ALA A 142 -21.88 -11.64 -14.04
N ASP A 143 -21.09 -10.76 -13.43
CA ASP A 143 -21.53 -9.53 -12.74
C ASP A 143 -22.77 -9.74 -11.84
N GLY A 144 -22.82 -10.88 -11.14
CA GLY A 144 -23.90 -11.25 -10.23
C GLY A 144 -25.11 -11.93 -10.88
N VAL A 145 -25.16 -12.04 -12.21
CA VAL A 145 -26.21 -12.76 -12.94
C VAL A 145 -25.78 -14.20 -13.20
N GLN A 146 -26.59 -15.19 -12.81
CA GLN A 146 -26.28 -16.59 -13.08
C GLN A 146 -26.37 -16.87 -14.58
N ILE A 147 -25.26 -17.30 -15.18
CA ILE A 147 -25.16 -17.61 -16.63
C ILE A 147 -25.27 -19.10 -16.92
N GLY A 148 -25.07 -19.95 -15.91
CA GLY A 148 -25.26 -21.38 -16.02
C GLY A 148 -24.68 -22.15 -14.86
N GLU A 149 -24.66 -23.47 -15.00
CA GLU A 149 -24.17 -24.42 -13.99
C GLU A 149 -23.58 -25.64 -14.71
N PHE A 150 -22.52 -26.21 -14.15
CA PHE A 150 -21.94 -27.45 -14.66
C PHE A 150 -21.43 -28.33 -13.51
N THR A 151 -21.31 -29.64 -13.76
CA THR A 151 -20.69 -30.59 -12.83
C THR A 151 -19.35 -31.04 -13.40
N PRO A 152 -18.21 -30.75 -12.73
CA PRO A 152 -16.92 -31.06 -13.27
C PRO A 152 -16.61 -32.56 -13.14
N GLY A 153 -15.95 -33.14 -14.15
CA GLY A 153 -15.39 -34.48 -14.07
C GLY A 153 -14.08 -34.54 -13.26
N ALA A 154 -13.65 -35.74 -12.88
CA ALA A 154 -12.37 -35.95 -12.17
C ALA A 154 -11.12 -35.67 -13.04
N GLY A 155 -11.29 -35.49 -14.35
CA GLY A 155 -10.22 -35.11 -15.28
C GLY A 155 -10.34 -33.65 -15.75
N TRP A 156 -9.27 -33.11 -16.32
CA TRP A 156 -9.26 -31.79 -16.95
C TRP A 156 -10.20 -31.75 -18.15
N GLN A 157 -11.15 -30.83 -18.13
CA GLN A 157 -12.10 -30.59 -19.23
C GLN A 157 -12.34 -29.09 -19.38
N THR A 158 -12.80 -28.67 -20.56
CA THR A 158 -13.19 -27.28 -20.82
C THR A 158 -14.70 -27.16 -20.81
N TYR A 159 -15.23 -26.32 -19.94
CA TYR A 159 -16.65 -26.02 -19.81
C TYR A 159 -16.93 -24.66 -20.46
N SER A 160 -17.83 -24.64 -21.43
CA SER A 160 -18.20 -23.44 -22.18
C SER A 160 -19.57 -22.94 -21.75
N LEU A 161 -19.67 -21.66 -21.40
CA LEU A 161 -20.91 -20.99 -21.01
C LEU A 161 -21.07 -19.69 -21.82
N HIS A 162 -22.30 -19.37 -22.15
CA HIS A 162 -22.62 -18.13 -22.87
C HIS A 162 -22.91 -16.99 -21.88
N ILE A 163 -22.22 -15.87 -22.03
CA ILE A 163 -22.46 -14.63 -21.29
C ILE A 163 -23.28 -13.71 -22.20
N PRO A 164 -24.58 -13.51 -21.93
CA PRO A 164 -25.39 -12.58 -22.71
C PRO A 164 -24.92 -11.14 -22.45
N ALA A 165 -25.03 -10.27 -23.45
CA ALA A 165 -24.60 -8.87 -23.34
C ALA A 165 -25.24 -8.13 -22.14
N VAL A 166 -26.46 -8.50 -21.76
CA VAL A 166 -27.20 -7.92 -20.62
C VAL A 166 -26.61 -8.29 -19.24
N ALA A 167 -25.78 -9.34 -19.17
CA ALA A 167 -25.11 -9.76 -17.95
C ALA A 167 -23.78 -9.01 -17.71
N GLN A 168 -23.33 -8.17 -18.65
CA GLN A 168 -22.17 -7.30 -18.46
C GLN A 168 -22.63 -5.92 -18.03
N LEU A 169 -22.53 -5.66 -16.72
CA LEU A 169 -23.08 -4.46 -16.08
C LEU A 169 -22.01 -3.39 -15.82
N GLY A 170 -20.74 -3.68 -16.07
CA GLY A 170 -19.63 -2.78 -15.81
C GLY A 170 -18.45 -2.93 -16.79
N GLY A 171 -17.48 -2.02 -16.66
CA GLY A 171 -16.28 -2.04 -17.49
C GLY A 171 -15.33 -3.23 -17.22
N ASP A 172 -15.36 -3.78 -16.00
CA ASP A 172 -14.65 -5.01 -15.63
C ASP A 172 -15.66 -6.16 -15.64
N LEU A 173 -15.28 -7.34 -16.15
CA LEU A 173 -16.11 -8.54 -16.10
C LEU A 173 -15.75 -9.35 -14.85
N VAL A 174 -16.69 -9.49 -13.92
CA VAL A 174 -16.53 -10.27 -12.70
C VAL A 174 -17.20 -11.62 -12.88
N ILE A 175 -16.44 -12.70 -12.69
CA ILE A 175 -16.93 -14.08 -12.77
C ILE A 175 -16.87 -14.69 -11.37
N ASP A 176 -18.03 -15.01 -10.81
CA ASP A 176 -18.13 -15.72 -9.53
C ASP A 176 -18.45 -17.20 -9.80
N LEU A 177 -17.65 -18.08 -9.20
CA LEU A 177 -17.82 -19.53 -9.20
C LEU A 177 -18.28 -19.95 -7.80
N ARG A 178 -19.42 -20.63 -7.72
CA ARG A 178 -19.98 -21.15 -6.46
C ARG A 178 -20.10 -22.66 -6.53
N SER A 179 -19.31 -23.35 -5.73
CA SER A 179 -19.34 -24.81 -5.62
C SER A 179 -20.38 -25.22 -4.59
N SER A 180 -21.26 -26.15 -4.93
CA SER A 180 -22.31 -26.65 -4.03
C SER A 180 -21.76 -27.40 -2.81
N ALA A 181 -20.50 -27.85 -2.89
CA ALA A 181 -19.81 -28.56 -1.83
C ALA A 181 -18.29 -28.38 -1.98
N THR A 182 -17.55 -28.73 -0.94
CA THR A 182 -16.08 -28.76 -0.91
C THR A 182 -15.59 -30.03 -0.22
N PHE A 183 -14.37 -30.47 -0.51
CA PHE A 183 -13.70 -31.56 0.22
C PHE A 183 -12.37 -31.09 0.82
N THR A 184 -11.89 -31.77 1.86
CA THR A 184 -10.58 -31.52 2.48
C THR A 184 -9.61 -32.64 2.14
N ASP A 185 -10.03 -33.90 2.32
CA ASP A 185 -9.11 -35.03 2.36
C ASP A 185 -9.28 -36.00 1.18
N THR A 186 -8.17 -36.62 0.78
CA THR A 186 -8.15 -37.76 -0.14
C THR A 186 -7.39 -38.94 0.46
N LEU A 187 -7.67 -40.15 -0.02
CA LEU A 187 -6.96 -41.36 0.40
C LEU A 187 -5.47 -41.30 0.04
N SER A 188 -5.12 -40.70 -1.10
CA SER A 188 -3.74 -40.65 -1.60
C SER A 188 -2.84 -39.61 -0.92
N PHE A 189 -3.41 -38.50 -0.41
CA PHE A 189 -2.62 -37.37 0.09
C PHE A 189 -2.89 -37.00 1.57
N GLY A 190 -3.88 -37.62 2.21
CA GLY A 190 -4.15 -37.43 3.64
C GLY A 190 -4.82 -36.10 4.00
N GLY A 191 -4.59 -35.66 5.25
CA GLY A 191 -5.28 -34.54 5.92
C GLY A 191 -4.88 -33.14 5.40
N ASP A 192 -5.55 -32.65 4.36
CA ASP A 192 -5.38 -31.29 3.85
C ASP A 192 -6.57 -30.44 4.35
N PRO A 193 -6.37 -29.55 5.33
CA PRO A 193 -7.47 -28.85 6.00
C PRO A 193 -8.18 -27.81 5.12
N ARG A 194 -7.74 -27.61 3.86
CA ARG A 194 -8.31 -26.64 2.92
C ARG A 194 -9.62 -27.18 2.33
N PRO A 195 -10.77 -26.50 2.51
CA PRO A 195 -12.00 -26.84 1.79
C PRO A 195 -11.88 -26.49 0.31
N LYS A 196 -11.73 -27.50 -0.55
CA LYS A 196 -11.48 -27.40 -1.99
C LYS A 196 -12.77 -27.64 -2.80
N GLY A 197 -13.12 -26.68 -3.67
CA GLY A 197 -14.30 -26.76 -4.55
C GLY A 197 -13.95 -27.32 -5.93
N LEU A 198 -13.56 -26.43 -6.85
CA LEU A 198 -13.15 -26.71 -8.23
C LEU A 198 -11.65 -26.46 -8.39
N ARG A 199 -10.98 -27.21 -9.24
CA ARG A 199 -9.60 -26.94 -9.65
C ARG A 199 -9.56 -26.24 -10.99
N LEU A 200 -8.89 -25.10 -11.08
CA LEU A 200 -8.85 -24.27 -12.28
C LEU A 200 -7.44 -24.22 -12.88
N ALA A 201 -7.33 -24.36 -14.20
CA ALA A 201 -6.08 -24.26 -14.96
C ALA A 201 -6.07 -23.07 -15.93
N GLU A 202 -7.19 -22.82 -16.62
CA GLU A 202 -7.29 -21.72 -17.58
C GLU A 202 -8.71 -21.12 -17.58
N VAL A 203 -8.78 -19.81 -17.82
CA VAL A 203 -10.02 -19.07 -18.07
C VAL A 203 -9.82 -18.31 -19.37
N SER A 204 -10.78 -18.39 -20.28
CA SER A 204 -10.76 -17.56 -21.48
C SER A 204 -12.15 -17.03 -21.81
N VAL A 205 -12.16 -15.84 -22.40
CA VAL A 205 -13.35 -15.18 -22.92
C VAL A 205 -13.09 -14.81 -24.37
N ALA A 206 -14.08 -15.07 -25.21
CA ALA A 206 -14.06 -14.75 -26.63
C ALA A 206 -15.41 -14.16 -27.05
N PRO A 207 -15.49 -13.38 -28.14
CA PRO A 207 -16.77 -12.90 -28.63
C PRO A 207 -17.62 -14.06 -29.12
N ALA A 208 -18.89 -14.13 -28.67
CA ALA A 208 -19.82 -15.19 -29.11
C ALA A 208 -20.19 -15.07 -30.59
N ARG A 209 -20.17 -13.84 -31.12
CA ARG A 209 -20.32 -13.55 -32.54
C ARG A 209 -19.49 -12.33 -32.91
N THR A 210 -18.81 -12.41 -34.06
CA THR A 210 -18.14 -11.24 -34.64
C THR A 210 -19.15 -10.42 -35.42
N ASP A 211 -19.63 -9.32 -34.84
CA ASP A 211 -20.39 -8.30 -35.55
C ASP A 211 -19.47 -7.10 -35.85
N LEU A 212 -19.20 -6.87 -37.15
CA LEU A 212 -18.33 -5.80 -37.61
C LEU A 212 -18.99 -4.41 -37.55
N LEU A 213 -20.32 -4.36 -37.37
CA LEU A 213 -21.09 -3.11 -37.28
C LEU A 213 -21.47 -2.76 -35.85
N ALA A 214 -21.20 -3.65 -34.88
CA ALA A 214 -21.45 -3.39 -33.47
C ALA A 214 -20.53 -2.26 -32.96
N VAL A 215 -21.14 -1.33 -32.23
CA VAL A 215 -20.42 -0.25 -31.54
C VAL A 215 -20.37 -0.59 -30.07
N TYR A 216 -19.17 -0.79 -29.54
CA TYR A 216 -18.97 -1.09 -28.13
C TYR A 216 -18.64 0.20 -27.35
N PRO A 217 -19.29 0.45 -26.20
CA PRO A 217 -18.97 1.58 -25.37
C PRO A 217 -17.52 1.45 -24.83
N PRO A 218 -16.70 2.50 -24.91
CA PRO A 218 -15.35 2.45 -24.39
C PRO A 218 -15.34 2.45 -22.86
N VAL A 219 -14.45 1.64 -22.26
CA VAL A 219 -14.20 1.73 -20.82
C VAL A 219 -13.32 2.93 -20.55
N TRP A 220 -13.91 4.03 -20.07
CA TRP A 220 -13.19 5.29 -19.84
C TRP A 220 -12.00 5.16 -18.91
N ARG A 221 -12.02 4.23 -17.95
CA ARG A 221 -10.87 3.94 -17.09
C ARG A 221 -9.63 3.54 -17.91
N ALA A 222 -9.76 2.61 -18.85
CA ALA A 222 -8.66 2.18 -19.72
C ALA A 222 -8.20 3.31 -20.66
N VAL A 223 -9.14 4.07 -21.22
CA VAL A 223 -8.82 5.23 -22.09
C VAL A 223 -8.06 6.32 -21.32
N LEU A 224 -8.48 6.64 -20.10
CA LEU A 224 -7.80 7.60 -19.23
C LEU A 224 -6.43 7.09 -18.79
N LEU A 225 -6.29 5.79 -18.50
CA LEU A 225 -4.99 5.19 -18.19
C LEU A 225 -4.04 5.26 -19.38
N LEU A 226 -4.52 5.03 -20.61
CA LEU A 226 -3.73 5.22 -21.83
C LEU A 226 -3.30 6.69 -21.98
N CYS A 227 -4.21 7.64 -21.76
CA CYS A 227 -3.90 9.08 -21.79
C CYS A 227 -2.86 9.48 -20.73
N ALA A 228 -2.99 8.96 -19.50
CA ALA A 228 -2.05 9.22 -18.42
C ALA A 228 -0.66 8.63 -18.72
N ASN A 229 -0.59 7.42 -19.28
CA ASN A 229 0.66 6.84 -19.77
C ASN A 229 1.27 7.67 -20.91
N ALA A 230 0.44 8.15 -21.85
CA ALA A 230 0.92 9.02 -22.93
C ALA A 230 1.53 10.32 -22.40
N LEU A 231 0.90 10.94 -21.39
CA LEU A 231 1.40 12.11 -20.69
C LEU A 231 2.75 11.83 -20.01
N LEU A 232 2.82 10.80 -19.16
CA LEU A 232 4.05 10.49 -18.42
C LEU A 232 5.18 10.10 -19.37
N LEU A 233 4.91 9.32 -20.41
CA LEU A 233 5.88 8.98 -21.43
C LEU A 233 6.38 10.23 -22.18
N SER A 234 5.48 11.14 -22.58
CA SER A 234 5.86 12.40 -23.23
C SER A 234 6.74 13.27 -22.33
N LEU A 235 6.42 13.38 -21.03
CA LEU A 235 7.22 14.14 -20.06
C LEU A 235 8.59 13.48 -19.82
N LEU A 236 8.63 12.15 -19.71
CA LEU A 236 9.85 11.38 -19.53
C LEU A 236 10.78 11.55 -20.73
N LEU A 237 10.27 11.37 -21.96
CA LEU A 237 11.06 11.53 -23.18
C LEU A 237 11.54 12.97 -23.37
N SER A 238 10.69 13.95 -23.06
CA SER A 238 11.08 15.37 -23.10
C SER A 238 12.28 15.64 -22.20
N ARG A 239 12.28 15.02 -21.00
CA ARG A 239 13.37 15.16 -20.04
C ARG A 239 14.64 14.44 -20.50
N LEU A 240 14.54 13.18 -20.90
CA LEU A 240 15.69 12.37 -21.31
C LEU A 240 16.38 12.96 -22.55
N LEU A 241 15.61 13.36 -23.56
CA LEU A 241 16.15 13.96 -24.77
C LEU A 241 16.73 15.36 -24.52
N ALA A 242 16.19 16.12 -23.56
CA ALA A 242 16.80 17.40 -23.15
C ALA A 242 18.15 17.21 -22.42
N THR A 243 18.33 16.09 -21.71
CA THR A 243 19.59 15.79 -21.00
C THR A 243 20.67 15.17 -21.88
N ALA A 244 20.28 14.41 -22.91
CA ALA A 244 21.21 13.70 -23.81
C ALA A 244 22.00 14.64 -24.75
N THR A 245 21.64 15.91 -24.80
CA THR A 245 22.18 16.86 -25.76
C THR A 245 23.44 17.52 -25.22
N PRO A 246 24.60 17.38 -25.91
CA PRO A 246 25.90 17.78 -25.39
C PRO A 246 25.99 19.29 -25.11
N ALA A 247 26.72 19.64 -24.05
CA ALA A 247 26.87 21.02 -23.59
C ALA A 247 27.50 21.95 -24.65
N SER A 248 28.23 21.41 -25.63
CA SER A 248 28.84 22.15 -26.74
C SER A 248 27.82 22.76 -27.72
N GLU A 249 26.58 22.26 -27.76
CA GLU A 249 25.48 22.82 -28.58
C GLU A 249 24.58 23.79 -27.80
N ARG A 250 24.78 23.95 -26.49
CA ARG A 250 24.07 24.94 -25.66
C ARG A 250 24.66 26.35 -25.88
N ARG A 251 24.61 26.87 -27.11
CA ARG A 251 25.04 28.25 -27.39
C ARG A 251 24.04 29.27 -26.82
N PRO A 252 24.51 30.44 -26.34
CA PRO A 252 23.65 31.43 -25.71
C PRO A 252 22.66 32.02 -26.69
N LEU A 253 21.44 32.26 -26.17
CA LEU A 253 20.27 32.89 -26.79
C LEU A 253 20.59 33.76 -28.01
N GLY A 254 20.24 33.27 -29.21
CA GLY A 254 20.24 34.13 -30.40
C GLY A 254 19.73 33.45 -31.67
N ARG A 255 19.88 32.13 -31.79
CA ARG A 255 19.49 31.41 -33.02
C ARG A 255 19.18 29.92 -32.76
N THR A 256 18.16 29.62 -31.97
CA THR A 256 17.79 28.23 -31.59
C THR A 256 16.31 27.91 -31.86
N ARG A 257 15.81 28.27 -33.04
CA ARG A 257 14.41 27.98 -33.43
C ARG A 257 14.22 26.65 -34.17
N SER A 258 15.28 26.09 -34.78
CA SER A 258 15.20 24.84 -35.56
C SER A 258 15.37 23.58 -34.71
N TRP A 259 16.20 23.62 -33.67
CA TRP A 259 16.56 22.44 -32.90
C TRP A 259 15.47 22.01 -31.90
N THR A 260 14.80 22.96 -31.26
CA THR A 260 13.63 22.70 -30.41
C THR A 260 12.51 21.99 -31.17
N ARG A 261 12.40 22.23 -32.48
CA ARG A 261 11.40 21.58 -33.34
C ARG A 261 11.73 20.10 -33.57
N ASN A 262 12.99 19.72 -33.79
CA ASN A 262 13.36 18.32 -34.03
C ASN A 262 13.20 17.45 -32.78
N THR A 263 13.60 17.95 -31.61
CA THR A 263 13.43 17.21 -30.35
C THR A 263 11.96 17.03 -29.99
N GLN A 264 11.13 18.07 -30.18
CA GLN A 264 9.69 17.97 -29.96
C GLN A 264 9.01 16.98 -30.92
N SER A 265 9.41 16.97 -32.20
CA SER A 265 8.93 15.98 -33.17
C SER A 265 9.30 14.55 -32.77
N ALA A 266 10.52 14.33 -32.26
CA ALA A 266 10.96 13.02 -31.80
C ALA A 266 10.19 12.55 -30.56
N VAL A 267 9.98 13.42 -29.56
CA VAL A 267 9.13 13.13 -28.38
C VAL A 267 7.74 12.73 -28.84
N TYR A 268 7.12 13.53 -29.71
CA TYR A 268 5.79 13.26 -30.23
C TYR A 268 5.72 11.91 -30.95
N ALA A 269 6.64 11.64 -31.88
CA ALA A 269 6.65 10.40 -32.65
C ALA A 269 6.82 9.16 -31.76
N LEU A 270 7.77 9.19 -30.82
CA LEU A 270 8.01 8.08 -29.89
C LEU A 270 6.83 7.88 -28.93
N THR A 271 6.22 8.95 -28.43
CA THR A 271 5.01 8.84 -27.60
C THR A 271 3.86 8.25 -28.39
N MET A 272 3.64 8.67 -29.64
CA MET A 272 2.59 8.13 -30.50
C MET A 272 2.81 6.66 -30.87
N ILE A 273 4.07 6.23 -31.05
CA ILE A 273 4.39 4.80 -31.18
C ILE A 273 3.97 4.05 -29.91
N GLY A 274 4.32 4.55 -28.72
CA GLY A 274 3.91 3.95 -27.45
C GLY A 274 2.39 3.86 -27.29
N VAL A 275 1.67 4.93 -27.63
CA VAL A 275 0.20 4.97 -27.65
C VAL A 275 -0.36 3.95 -28.64
N GLY A 276 0.20 3.85 -29.84
CA GLY A 276 -0.22 2.88 -30.87
C GLY A 276 -0.04 1.43 -30.41
N VAL A 277 1.12 1.08 -29.84
CA VAL A 277 1.37 -0.26 -29.28
C VAL A 277 0.38 -0.59 -28.17
N ALA A 278 0.16 0.35 -27.24
CA ALA A 278 -0.81 0.15 -26.16
C ALA A 278 -2.25 0.05 -26.68
N GLY A 279 -2.63 0.83 -27.70
CA GLY A 279 -3.93 0.74 -28.37
C GLY A 279 -4.15 -0.61 -29.07
N ILE A 280 -3.17 -1.11 -29.81
CA ILE A 280 -3.21 -2.45 -30.42
C ILE A 280 -3.35 -3.52 -29.32
N GLY A 281 -2.62 -3.38 -28.21
CA GLY A 281 -2.76 -4.26 -27.08
C GLY A 281 -4.14 -4.22 -26.43
N LEU A 282 -4.78 -3.05 -26.33
CA LEU A 282 -6.18 -2.93 -25.85
C LEU A 282 -7.17 -3.58 -26.82
N ALA A 283 -6.88 -3.59 -28.12
CA ALA A 283 -7.72 -4.21 -29.13
C ALA A 283 -7.61 -5.75 -29.13
N ILE A 284 -6.39 -6.30 -28.99
CA ILE A 284 -6.12 -7.74 -29.16
C ILE A 284 -6.00 -8.49 -27.83
N LEU A 285 -5.35 -7.89 -26.84
CA LEU A 285 -5.03 -8.49 -25.54
C LEU A 285 -5.65 -7.68 -24.40
N ARG A 286 -6.91 -7.26 -24.58
CA ARG A 286 -7.60 -6.24 -23.76
C ARG A 286 -7.43 -6.44 -22.26
N VAL A 287 -7.71 -7.65 -21.79
CA VAL A 287 -7.63 -8.05 -20.37
C VAL A 287 -6.21 -7.83 -19.82
N TRP A 288 -5.19 -8.22 -20.57
CA TRP A 288 -3.78 -8.06 -20.17
C TRP A 288 -3.31 -6.62 -20.27
N MET A 289 -3.71 -5.91 -21.33
CA MET A 289 -3.30 -4.52 -21.52
C MET A 289 -3.90 -3.60 -20.47
N GLY A 290 -5.15 -3.85 -20.03
CA GLY A 290 -5.76 -3.13 -18.92
C GLY A 290 -4.93 -3.19 -17.63
N ALA A 291 -4.37 -4.37 -17.31
CA ALA A 291 -3.47 -4.54 -16.18
C ALA A 291 -2.07 -3.96 -16.44
N ALA A 292 -1.52 -4.16 -17.64
CA ALA A 292 -0.21 -3.67 -18.04
C ALA A 292 -0.13 -2.13 -18.02
N LEU A 293 -1.19 -1.42 -18.38
CA LEU A 293 -1.25 0.04 -18.35
C LEU A 293 -1.08 0.62 -16.94
N LEU A 294 -1.58 -0.05 -15.91
CA LEU A 294 -1.37 0.37 -14.52
C LEU A 294 0.09 0.20 -14.10
N VAL A 295 0.69 -0.94 -14.45
CA VAL A 295 2.10 -1.23 -14.17
C VAL A 295 3.01 -0.25 -14.92
N ALA A 296 2.71 0.01 -16.20
CA ALA A 296 3.43 0.97 -17.02
C ALA A 296 3.34 2.39 -16.46
N LEU A 297 2.17 2.80 -15.97
CA LEU A 297 1.99 4.12 -15.36
C LEU A 297 2.90 4.28 -14.13
N ALA A 298 2.92 3.29 -13.24
CA ALA A 298 3.78 3.29 -12.06
C ALA A 298 5.26 3.29 -12.44
N ALA A 299 5.67 2.46 -13.39
CA ALA A 299 7.04 2.41 -13.88
C ALA A 299 7.48 3.74 -14.51
N GLN A 300 6.64 4.35 -15.36
CA GLN A 300 6.89 5.66 -15.95
C GLN A 300 6.98 6.77 -14.91
N ALA A 301 6.13 6.74 -13.87
CA ALA A 301 6.20 7.69 -12.76
C ALA A 301 7.53 7.57 -12.00
N VAL A 302 7.97 6.35 -11.69
CA VAL A 302 9.27 6.10 -11.04
C VAL A 302 10.43 6.57 -11.92
N LEU A 303 10.41 6.25 -13.21
CA LEU A 303 11.43 6.70 -14.16
C LEU A 303 11.45 8.23 -14.31
N LEU A 304 10.29 8.87 -14.29
CA LEU A 304 10.17 10.33 -14.33
C LEU A 304 10.77 10.95 -13.06
N LEU A 305 10.45 10.42 -11.88
CA LEU A 305 11.06 10.85 -10.62
C LEU A 305 12.58 10.69 -10.65
N ALA A 306 13.08 9.57 -11.18
CA ALA A 306 14.51 9.33 -11.34
C ALA A 306 15.16 10.31 -12.33
N ALA A 307 14.49 10.63 -13.45
CA ALA A 307 14.96 11.61 -14.44
C ALA A 307 14.97 13.06 -13.91
N TRP A 308 14.13 13.35 -12.91
CA TRP A 308 14.02 14.64 -12.21
C TRP A 308 14.74 14.66 -10.85
N ARG A 309 15.51 13.61 -10.52
CA ARG A 309 16.13 13.47 -9.19
C ARG A 309 16.99 14.67 -8.78
N GLY A 310 17.70 15.28 -9.72
CA GLY A 310 18.61 16.40 -9.45
C GLY A 310 17.84 17.64 -8.99
N GLU A 311 16.79 18.01 -9.72
CA GLU A 311 15.91 19.14 -9.42
C GLU A 311 15.08 18.87 -8.16
N LEU A 312 14.57 17.65 -8.00
CA LEU A 312 13.83 17.26 -6.80
C LEU A 312 14.72 17.31 -5.56
N LEU A 313 15.97 16.84 -5.64
CA LEU A 313 16.95 16.96 -4.56
C LEU A 313 17.35 18.42 -4.31
N ALA A 314 17.50 19.24 -5.35
CA ALA A 314 17.79 20.66 -5.19
C ALA A 314 16.63 21.39 -4.50
N LEU A 315 15.39 21.08 -4.89
CA LEU A 315 14.17 21.58 -4.24
C LEU A 315 14.09 21.11 -2.79
N ALA A 316 14.35 19.82 -2.53
CA ALA A 316 14.38 19.26 -1.18
C ALA A 316 15.47 19.91 -0.33
N GLN A 317 16.68 20.12 -0.87
CA GLN A 317 17.76 20.83 -0.19
C GLN A 317 17.42 22.31 0.04
N ALA A 318 16.75 22.97 -0.89
CA ALA A 318 16.29 24.35 -0.73
C ALA A 318 15.21 24.44 0.36
N LEU A 319 14.29 23.48 0.39
CA LEU A 319 13.30 23.32 1.46
C LEU A 319 13.99 23.07 2.80
N VAL A 320 14.89 22.09 2.89
CA VAL A 320 15.65 21.78 4.11
C VAL A 320 16.45 22.99 4.58
N ARG A 321 17.14 23.71 3.69
CA ARG A 321 17.83 24.96 4.04
C ARG A 321 16.89 26.04 4.56
N ARG A 322 15.69 26.15 4.00
CA ARG A 322 14.65 27.07 4.54
C ARG A 322 14.09 26.58 5.88
N TYR A 323 14.02 25.27 6.10
CA TYR A 323 13.61 24.66 7.37
C TYR A 323 14.65 24.83 8.49
N THR A 324 15.94 24.71 8.18
CA THR A 324 17.04 24.85 9.16
C THR A 324 17.25 26.29 9.62
N VAL A 325 16.80 27.29 8.85
CA VAL A 325 16.87 28.73 9.22
C VAL A 325 15.77 29.14 10.24
N GLY A 326 15.15 28.18 10.93
CA GLY A 326 14.35 28.42 12.15
C GLY A 326 12.95 29.02 11.94
N ARG A 327 12.69 29.71 10.83
CA ARG A 327 11.36 30.21 10.44
C ARG A 327 10.50 29.17 9.71
N GLY A 328 11.10 28.06 9.26
CA GLY A 328 10.39 27.02 8.50
C GLY A 328 9.80 25.89 9.35
N LEU A 329 10.28 25.68 10.58
CA LEU A 329 9.89 24.51 11.41
C LEU A 329 8.38 24.44 11.63
N GLY A 330 7.70 25.59 11.67
CA GLY A 330 6.23 25.70 11.67
C GLY A 330 5.58 25.14 10.41
N TYR A 331 6.03 25.52 9.22
CA TYR A 331 5.48 25.00 7.96
C TYR A 331 5.71 23.51 7.76
N GLY A 332 6.82 22.98 8.28
CA GLY A 332 7.18 21.57 8.16
C GLY A 332 6.30 20.72 9.07
N LEU A 333 6.12 21.17 10.32
CA LEU A 333 5.17 20.57 11.25
C LEU A 333 3.73 20.70 10.75
N VAL A 334 3.34 21.83 10.16
CA VAL A 334 2.00 22.03 9.56
C VAL A 334 1.81 21.10 8.36
N THR A 335 2.80 20.97 7.48
CA THR A 335 2.72 20.06 6.32
C THR A 335 2.66 18.61 6.77
N ALA A 336 3.49 18.21 7.73
CA ALA A 336 3.47 16.86 8.30
C ALA A 336 2.13 16.58 9.02
N ALA A 337 1.59 17.55 9.77
CA ALA A 337 0.29 17.46 10.41
C ALA A 337 -0.84 17.38 9.37
N LEU A 338 -0.78 18.14 8.28
CA LEU A 338 -1.75 18.09 7.18
C LEU A 338 -1.67 16.75 6.43
N LEU A 339 -0.47 16.24 6.14
CA LEU A 339 -0.30 14.94 5.49
C LEU A 339 -0.78 13.81 6.40
N TRP A 340 -0.47 13.87 7.68
CA TRP A 340 -0.96 12.90 8.66
C TRP A 340 -2.48 13.00 8.81
N PHE A 341 -3.04 14.19 8.92
CA PHE A 341 -4.49 14.41 8.93
C PHE A 341 -5.14 13.87 7.67
N THR A 342 -4.58 14.16 6.49
CA THR A 342 -5.11 13.67 5.20
C THR A 342 -5.05 12.14 5.13
N TYR A 343 -3.94 11.53 5.57
CA TYR A 343 -3.79 10.07 5.64
C TYR A 343 -4.77 9.45 6.64
N SER A 344 -4.86 10.00 7.86
CA SER A 344 -5.79 9.58 8.91
C SER A 344 -7.25 9.85 8.56
N LEU A 345 -7.56 10.76 7.65
CA LEU A 345 -8.89 10.97 7.08
C LEU A 345 -9.15 10.00 5.91
N ALA A 346 -8.13 9.70 5.11
CA ALA A 346 -8.21 8.74 4.01
C ALA A 346 -8.45 7.30 4.50
N GLN A 347 -7.96 6.92 5.68
CA GLN A 347 -8.22 5.59 6.29
C GLN A 347 -9.71 5.35 6.60
N PRO A 348 -10.41 6.21 7.38
CA PRO A 348 -11.84 6.09 7.60
C PRO A 348 -12.64 6.35 6.31
N LEU A 349 -12.20 7.24 5.40
CA LEU A 349 -12.85 7.39 4.08
C LEU A 349 -12.71 6.14 3.19
N GLY A 350 -11.58 5.44 3.26
CA GLY A 350 -11.35 4.17 2.56
C GLY A 350 -12.17 3.04 3.16
N TRP A 351 -12.30 2.99 4.50
CA TRP A 351 -13.21 2.10 5.21
C TRP A 351 -14.68 2.41 4.88
N LEU A 352 -15.04 3.69 4.79
CA LEU A 352 -16.35 4.14 4.33
C LEU A 352 -16.60 3.75 2.87
N GLY A 353 -15.59 3.79 2.01
CA GLY A 353 -15.69 3.35 0.61
C GLY A 353 -15.90 1.84 0.45
N SER A 354 -15.39 1.01 1.38
CA SER A 354 -15.48 -0.45 1.29
C SER A 354 -16.69 -1.06 2.01
N GLN A 355 -17.18 -0.44 3.10
CA GLN A 355 -18.36 -0.93 3.85
C GLN A 355 -19.36 0.14 4.31
N GLY A 356 -18.98 1.42 4.31
CA GLY A 356 -19.76 2.49 4.92
C GLY A 356 -20.56 3.38 3.96
N GLY A 357 -20.47 3.21 2.64
CA GLY A 357 -21.16 4.06 1.67
C GLY A 357 -22.65 4.24 1.99
N PRO A 358 -23.43 3.15 2.16
CA PRO A 358 -24.85 3.25 2.49
C PRO A 358 -25.13 3.90 3.86
N LEU A 359 -24.27 3.67 4.87
CA LEU A 359 -24.43 4.21 6.22
C LEU A 359 -24.03 5.70 6.32
N PHE A 360 -23.01 6.10 5.56
CA PHE A 360 -22.49 7.46 5.51
C PHE A 360 -23.44 8.40 4.77
N TRP A 361 -23.98 7.95 3.63
CA TRP A 361 -25.01 8.69 2.89
C TRP A 361 -26.35 8.75 3.64
N ALA A 362 -26.62 7.79 4.53
CA ALA A 362 -27.81 7.80 5.40
C ALA A 362 -27.67 8.71 6.63
N ILE A 363 -26.45 8.96 7.13
CA ILE A 363 -26.21 9.76 8.35
C ILE A 363 -25.77 11.21 8.02
N PHE A 364 -25.12 11.46 6.87
CA PHE A 364 -24.58 12.78 6.50
C PHE A 364 -24.96 13.19 5.06
N PRO A 365 -26.19 13.66 4.80
CA PRO A 365 -26.65 13.96 3.43
C PRO A 365 -26.21 15.34 2.90
N ASP A 366 -25.66 16.23 3.73
CA ASP A 366 -25.60 17.64 3.35
C ASP A 366 -24.25 18.07 2.76
N SER A 367 -24.26 18.30 1.44
CA SER A 367 -23.28 19.11 0.70
C SER A 367 -23.00 20.47 1.37
N LEU A 368 -23.93 20.96 2.20
CA LEU A 368 -23.81 22.14 3.04
C LEU A 368 -22.65 22.05 4.05
N LEU A 369 -22.42 20.93 4.72
CA LEU A 369 -21.33 20.79 5.70
C LEU A 369 -19.96 20.74 5.03
N TYR A 370 -19.86 20.11 3.85
CA TYR A 370 -18.64 20.18 3.02
C TYR A 370 -18.39 21.58 2.49
N SER A 371 -19.47 22.28 2.12
CA SER A 371 -19.42 23.67 1.69
C SER A 371 -19.03 24.59 2.84
N LEU A 372 -19.50 24.34 4.06
CA LEU A 372 -19.18 25.11 5.26
C LEU A 372 -17.78 24.80 5.81
N PHE A 373 -17.33 23.54 5.78
CA PHE A 373 -15.97 23.16 6.15
C PHE A 373 -14.96 23.66 5.10
N GLY A 374 -15.27 23.47 3.82
CA GLY A 374 -14.50 23.99 2.70
C GLY A 374 -14.46 25.51 2.69
N ALA A 375 -15.60 26.19 2.86
CA ALA A 375 -15.66 27.64 3.02
C ALA A 375 -15.00 28.09 4.32
N GLY A 376 -15.05 27.31 5.39
CA GLY A 376 -14.36 27.58 6.65
C GLY A 376 -12.84 27.53 6.50
N LEU A 377 -12.31 26.51 5.82
CA LEU A 377 -10.88 26.39 5.48
C LEU A 377 -10.46 27.47 4.47
N LEU A 378 -11.30 27.79 3.49
CA LEU A 378 -11.07 28.86 2.53
C LEU A 378 -11.08 30.23 3.22
N THR A 379 -12.03 30.47 4.13
CA THR A 379 -12.14 31.71 4.92
C THR A 379 -10.97 31.81 5.90
N LEU A 380 -10.55 30.72 6.54
CA LEU A 380 -9.34 30.66 7.36
C LEU A 380 -8.09 30.99 6.51
N GLY A 381 -8.00 30.44 5.30
CA GLY A 381 -6.95 30.72 4.33
C GLY A 381 -6.96 32.16 3.80
N LEU A 382 -8.14 32.76 3.61
CA LEU A 382 -8.31 34.13 3.09
C LEU A 382 -8.14 35.19 4.18
N VAL A 383 -8.68 34.96 5.38
CA VAL A 383 -8.68 35.90 6.52
C VAL A 383 -7.35 35.87 7.28
N LEU A 384 -6.74 34.68 7.44
CA LEU A 384 -5.49 34.53 8.18
C LEU A 384 -4.28 34.30 7.26
N GLY A 385 -4.46 34.15 5.95
CA GLY A 385 -3.45 33.63 5.01
C GLY A 385 -2.02 34.16 5.15
N ARG A 386 -1.82 35.48 5.02
CA ARG A 386 -0.46 36.03 4.85
C ARG A 386 0.30 36.21 6.17
N GLU A 387 -0.41 36.44 7.27
CA GLU A 387 0.21 36.72 8.58
C GLU A 387 -0.44 35.98 9.76
N GLY A 388 -1.73 35.65 9.68
CA GLY A 388 -2.49 34.99 10.74
C GLY A 388 -2.23 33.49 10.86
N LEU A 389 -2.13 32.75 9.75
CA LEU A 389 -1.80 31.33 9.71
C LEU A 389 -0.37 31.09 10.22
N PRO A 390 0.65 31.87 9.79
CA PRO A 390 1.98 31.81 10.38
C PRO A 390 1.97 32.10 11.89
N ARG A 391 1.28 33.16 12.34
CA ARG A 391 1.20 33.49 13.77
C ARG A 391 0.47 32.42 14.59
N MET A 392 -0.60 31.85 14.06
CA MET A 392 -1.34 30.76 14.70
C MET A 392 -0.48 29.50 14.78
N ALA A 393 0.21 29.15 13.69
CA ALA A 393 1.17 28.07 13.66
C ALA A 393 2.29 28.30 14.68
N ASP A 394 2.88 29.50 14.73
CA ASP A 394 3.92 29.86 15.69
C ASP A 394 3.43 29.79 17.14
N ARG A 395 2.18 30.18 17.42
CA ARG A 395 1.56 30.06 18.75
C ARG A 395 1.33 28.60 19.13
N VAL A 396 0.80 27.78 18.22
CA VAL A 396 0.58 26.35 18.44
C VAL A 396 1.92 25.65 18.65
N VAL A 397 2.88 25.88 17.76
CA VAL A 397 4.25 25.33 17.84
C VAL A 397 5.01 25.85 19.06
N GLY A 398 4.74 27.08 19.48
CA GLY A 398 5.21 27.67 20.74
C GLY A 398 4.62 26.97 21.96
N ALA A 399 3.31 26.76 21.98
CA ALA A 399 2.60 26.05 23.04
C ALA A 399 3.07 24.59 23.14
N VAL A 400 3.11 23.87 22.02
CA VAL A 400 3.62 22.49 21.91
C VAL A 400 5.09 22.41 22.33
N GLY A 401 5.93 23.34 21.89
CA GLY A 401 7.35 23.38 22.23
C GLY A 401 7.65 23.86 23.66
N SER A 402 6.66 24.42 24.36
CA SER A 402 6.83 24.82 25.76
C SER A 402 7.06 23.60 26.64
N ARG A 403 7.74 23.76 27.78
CA ARG A 403 7.99 22.66 28.72
C ARG A 403 6.69 22.00 29.19
N ARG A 404 5.66 22.80 29.47
CA ARG A 404 4.36 22.30 29.93
C ARG A 404 3.61 21.62 28.79
N GLY A 405 3.50 22.27 27.63
CA GLY A 405 2.79 21.70 26.48
C GLY A 405 3.40 20.39 25.99
N ALA A 406 4.74 20.31 25.88
CA ALA A 406 5.41 19.08 25.46
C ALA A 406 5.18 17.92 26.44
N VAL A 407 5.23 18.18 27.76
CA VAL A 407 4.99 17.15 28.78
C VAL A 407 3.52 16.72 28.80
N ILE A 408 2.58 17.65 28.69
CA ILE A 408 1.14 17.35 28.63
C ILE A 408 0.85 16.50 27.40
N LEU A 409 1.34 16.90 26.23
CA LEU A 409 1.13 16.15 24.99
C LEU A 409 1.77 14.77 25.06
N LEU A 410 3.01 14.65 25.54
CA LEU A 410 3.64 13.36 25.73
C LEU A 410 2.81 12.46 26.66
N ALA A 411 2.34 13.01 27.79
CA ALA A 411 1.51 12.26 28.73
C ALA A 411 0.18 11.81 28.12
N ILE A 412 -0.49 12.68 27.36
CA ILE A 412 -1.74 12.36 26.65
C ILE A 412 -1.50 11.25 25.63
N PHE A 413 -0.51 11.41 24.74
CA PHE A 413 -0.20 10.41 23.73
C PHE A 413 0.21 9.08 24.35
N SER A 414 1.07 9.09 25.37
CA SER A 414 1.46 7.89 26.11
C SER A 414 0.26 7.22 26.79
N ALA A 415 -0.62 7.98 27.44
CA ALA A 415 -1.80 7.42 28.09
C ALA A 415 -2.75 6.75 27.07
N ILE A 416 -2.97 7.38 25.92
CA ILE A 416 -3.82 6.82 24.85
C ILE A 416 -3.20 5.54 24.31
N TRP A 417 -1.94 5.58 23.87
CA TRP A 417 -1.34 4.45 23.14
C TRP A 417 -0.86 3.32 24.04
N LEU A 418 -0.21 3.61 25.17
CA LEU A 418 0.14 2.56 26.14
C LEU A 418 -1.12 1.99 26.80
N GLY A 419 -2.16 2.81 26.99
CA GLY A 419 -3.46 2.33 27.44
C GLY A 419 -4.08 1.37 26.43
N TYR A 420 -4.08 1.73 25.14
CA TYR A 420 -4.52 0.83 24.08
C TYR A 420 -3.69 -0.47 24.04
N GLU A 421 -2.37 -0.39 24.07
CA GLU A 421 -1.48 -1.57 24.14
C GLU A 421 -1.80 -2.45 25.35
N ALA A 422 -2.03 -1.86 26.53
CA ALA A 422 -2.41 -2.58 27.73
C ALA A 422 -3.75 -3.31 27.56
N THR A 423 -4.75 -2.68 26.93
CA THR A 423 -6.04 -3.34 26.65
C THR A 423 -5.89 -4.54 25.72
N ILE A 424 -5.05 -4.42 24.69
CA ILE A 424 -4.75 -5.53 23.77
C ILE A 424 -4.00 -6.65 24.51
N ILE A 425 -2.98 -6.31 25.30
CA ILE A 425 -2.22 -7.26 26.12
C ILE A 425 -3.14 -8.04 27.06
N ALA A 426 -4.09 -7.37 27.70
CA ALA A 426 -5.04 -7.98 28.62
C ALA A 426 -6.02 -8.95 27.92
N GLN A 427 -6.37 -8.69 26.66
CA GLN A 427 -7.31 -9.51 25.88
C GLN A 427 -6.65 -10.65 25.11
N LEU A 428 -5.34 -10.58 24.83
CA LEU A 428 -4.61 -11.60 24.07
C LEU A 428 -4.44 -12.89 24.88
N PRO A 429 -5.09 -14.01 24.50
CA PRO A 429 -5.13 -15.22 25.32
C PRO A 429 -3.86 -16.09 25.21
N TYR A 430 -2.86 -15.66 24.43
CA TYR A 430 -1.63 -16.41 24.16
C TYR A 430 -0.39 -15.53 24.33
N VAL A 431 0.77 -16.14 24.64
CA VAL A 431 2.08 -15.44 24.70
C VAL A 431 2.73 -15.34 23.31
N GLY A 432 2.48 -16.33 22.45
CA GLY A 432 3.03 -16.45 21.10
C GLY A 432 3.66 -17.83 20.88
N HIS A 433 4.32 -18.04 19.75
CA HIS A 433 5.08 -19.27 19.45
C HIS A 433 6.60 -19.05 19.57
N ALA A 434 7.39 -20.13 19.60
CA ALA A 434 8.86 -20.09 19.66
C ALA A 434 9.39 -19.25 20.84
N ASP A 435 10.28 -18.29 20.58
CA ASP A 435 11.01 -17.49 21.58
C ASP A 435 10.10 -16.88 22.65
N TYR A 436 8.89 -16.44 22.28
CA TYR A 436 7.95 -15.84 23.22
C TYR A 436 7.49 -16.84 24.29
N ALA A 437 7.18 -18.06 23.86
CA ALA A 437 6.73 -19.14 24.73
C ALA A 437 7.89 -19.61 25.62
N ASP A 438 9.09 -19.74 25.05
CA ASP A 438 10.30 -20.07 25.79
C ASP A 438 10.56 -19.13 26.95
N ASN A 439 10.50 -17.81 26.70
CA ASN A 439 10.73 -16.81 27.73
C ASN A 439 9.73 -16.94 28.90
N ALA A 440 8.46 -17.19 28.59
CA ALA A 440 7.42 -17.40 29.59
C ALA A 440 7.60 -18.74 30.34
N VAL A 441 7.92 -19.84 29.66
CA VAL A 441 8.13 -21.15 30.30
C VAL A 441 9.29 -21.09 31.28
N VAL A 442 10.42 -20.49 30.88
CA VAL A 442 11.57 -20.30 31.77
C VAL A 442 11.20 -19.41 32.95
N ALA A 443 10.49 -18.30 32.73
CA ALA A 443 10.05 -17.43 33.82
C ALA A 443 9.16 -18.17 34.83
N ARG A 444 8.22 -19.00 34.35
CA ARG A 444 7.39 -19.87 35.19
C ARG A 444 8.24 -20.83 36.02
N ASN A 445 9.23 -21.46 35.39
CA ASN A 445 10.12 -22.41 36.06
C ASN A 445 11.05 -21.73 37.07
N LEU A 446 11.50 -20.49 36.81
CA LEU A 446 12.24 -19.67 37.76
C LEU A 446 11.39 -19.37 39.01
N VAL A 447 10.14 -18.95 38.84
CA VAL A 447 9.21 -18.70 39.95
C VAL A 447 8.91 -19.99 40.74
N ALA A 448 8.84 -21.13 40.05
CA ALA A 448 8.66 -22.44 40.68
C ALA A 448 9.93 -23.02 41.34
N GLY A 449 11.06 -22.29 41.33
CA GLY A 449 12.32 -22.76 41.93
C GLY A 449 13.05 -23.85 41.14
N ARG A 450 12.64 -24.11 39.88
CA ARG A 450 13.24 -25.14 39.00
C ARG A 450 14.47 -24.64 38.23
N GLY A 451 14.76 -23.35 38.28
CA GLY A 451 15.90 -22.73 37.58
C GLY A 451 15.67 -22.49 36.09
N TRP A 452 16.76 -22.39 35.32
CA TRP A 452 16.78 -22.08 33.89
C TRP A 452 16.49 -23.31 33.03
N VAL A 453 15.27 -23.85 33.14
CA VAL A 453 14.87 -25.09 32.46
C VAL A 453 13.59 -24.91 31.66
N VAL A 454 13.41 -25.77 30.65
CA VAL A 454 12.17 -25.93 29.87
C VAL A 454 11.69 -27.38 29.94
N ASP A 455 10.37 -27.56 29.84
CA ASP A 455 9.66 -28.85 29.93
C ASP A 455 8.93 -29.24 28.64
N TYR A 456 9.46 -28.77 27.51
CA TYR A 456 8.96 -29.09 26.18
C TYR A 456 10.09 -29.18 25.16
N VAL A 457 9.77 -29.70 23.97
CA VAL A 457 10.68 -29.71 22.82
C VAL A 457 10.26 -28.61 21.85
N THR A 458 11.14 -27.63 21.62
CA THR A 458 10.84 -26.39 20.87
C THR A 458 10.28 -26.64 19.48
N GLN A 459 10.74 -27.69 18.78
CA GLN A 459 10.27 -28.02 17.43
C GLN A 459 8.85 -28.61 17.39
N PHE A 460 8.39 -29.22 18.48
CA PHE A 460 7.12 -29.97 18.53
C PHE A 460 6.03 -29.28 19.36
N TYR A 461 6.37 -28.21 20.10
CA TYR A 461 5.44 -27.38 20.87
C TYR A 461 4.46 -28.15 21.77
N ARG A 462 4.92 -29.28 22.33
CA ARG A 462 4.15 -30.15 23.21
C ARG A 462 4.87 -30.29 24.55
N LEU A 463 4.13 -30.17 25.65
CA LEU A 463 4.63 -30.48 26.99
C LEU A 463 4.84 -32.00 27.10
N TYR A 464 6.00 -32.40 27.62
CA TYR A 464 6.33 -33.80 27.85
C TYR A 464 6.52 -34.02 29.35
N ASP A 465 5.70 -34.89 29.94
CA ASP A 465 5.81 -35.23 31.35
C ASP A 465 7.19 -35.85 31.64
N GLY A 466 7.83 -35.37 32.71
CA GLY A 466 9.18 -35.80 33.11
C GLY A 466 10.33 -35.25 32.27
N LEU A 467 10.07 -34.53 31.18
CA LEU A 467 11.12 -33.85 30.42
C LEU A 467 11.52 -32.56 31.13
N THR A 468 12.79 -32.46 31.50
CA THR A 468 13.40 -31.20 31.97
C THR A 468 14.75 -31.09 31.31
N ARG A 469 14.98 -29.99 30.59
CA ARG A 469 16.25 -29.71 29.92
C ARG A 469 16.68 -28.27 30.19
N PRO A 470 17.99 -27.99 30.21
CA PRO A 470 18.48 -26.62 30.31
C PRO A 470 17.87 -25.74 29.21
N GLN A 471 17.66 -24.47 29.54
CA GLN A 471 17.21 -23.51 28.56
C GLN A 471 18.30 -23.30 27.51
N GLU A 472 17.93 -23.41 26.24
CA GLU A 472 18.86 -23.25 25.11
C GLU A 472 18.60 -21.99 24.28
N THR A 473 17.54 -21.23 24.56
CA THR A 473 17.31 -19.95 23.89
C THR A 473 17.94 -18.77 24.58
N TRP A 474 18.31 -17.80 23.75
CA TRP A 474 19.08 -16.60 24.09
C TRP A 474 18.24 -15.38 23.72
N PRO A 475 18.23 -14.30 24.52
CA PRO A 475 18.98 -14.05 25.76
C PRO A 475 18.18 -14.30 27.06
N LEU A 476 18.89 -14.58 28.15
CA LEU A 476 18.33 -15.00 29.45
C LEU A 476 17.65 -13.89 30.29
N LEU A 477 17.75 -12.62 29.89
CA LEU A 477 17.21 -11.53 30.71
C LEU A 477 15.69 -11.39 30.59
N GLN A 478 15.09 -11.78 29.46
CA GLN A 478 13.64 -11.68 29.29
C GLN A 478 12.87 -12.52 30.33
N PRO A 479 13.19 -13.80 30.56
CA PRO A 479 12.58 -14.57 31.63
C PRO A 479 12.70 -13.93 33.02
N LEU A 480 13.86 -13.31 33.30
CA LEU A 480 14.11 -12.64 34.59
C LEU A 480 13.19 -11.43 34.77
N TRP A 481 12.91 -10.68 33.71
CA TRP A 481 11.98 -9.56 33.78
C TRP A 481 10.53 -10.02 33.91
N ILE A 482 10.17 -11.17 33.34
CA ILE A 482 8.81 -11.73 33.44
C ILE A 482 8.55 -12.32 34.83
N ALA A 483 9.53 -12.99 35.45
CA ALA A 483 9.36 -13.75 36.68
C ALA A 483 8.69 -12.97 37.84
N PRO A 484 9.02 -11.70 38.12
CA PRO A 484 8.31 -10.91 39.14
C PRO A 484 6.81 -10.77 38.87
N PHE A 485 6.40 -10.61 37.61
CA PHE A 485 4.99 -10.48 37.23
C PHE A 485 4.26 -11.81 37.31
N PHE A 486 4.95 -12.91 37.00
CA PHE A 486 4.40 -14.25 37.23
C PHE A 486 4.26 -14.58 38.71
N ALA A 487 5.19 -14.14 39.56
CA ALA A 487 5.07 -14.27 41.00
C ALA A 487 3.88 -13.48 41.58
N LEU A 488 3.57 -12.30 41.00
CA LEU A 488 2.48 -11.44 41.46
C LEU A 488 1.10 -11.81 40.90
N PHE A 489 1.03 -12.20 39.63
CA PHE A 489 -0.23 -12.35 38.89
C PHE A 489 -0.48 -13.77 38.38
N GLY A 490 0.41 -14.70 38.68
CA GLY A 490 0.42 -16.05 38.12
C GLY A 490 0.97 -16.12 36.70
N ALA A 491 1.29 -17.34 36.25
CA ALA A 491 1.84 -17.61 34.92
C ALA A 491 0.77 -17.50 33.82
N THR A 492 0.34 -16.27 33.55
CA THR A 492 -0.71 -15.93 32.57
C THR A 492 -0.14 -15.21 31.36
N ALA A 493 -0.84 -15.27 30.22
CA ALA A 493 -0.36 -14.73 28.96
C ALA A 493 -0.15 -13.21 28.97
N TRP A 494 -0.98 -12.45 29.71
CA TRP A 494 -0.87 -11.00 29.80
C TRP A 494 0.25 -10.59 30.75
N ALA A 495 0.45 -11.31 31.86
CA ALA A 495 1.51 -11.04 32.82
C ALA A 495 2.91 -11.15 32.19
N ALA A 496 3.07 -12.05 31.22
CA ALA A 496 4.31 -12.24 30.46
C ALA A 496 4.72 -11.02 29.63
N LYS A 497 3.77 -10.14 29.30
CA LYS A 497 3.98 -9.00 28.40
C LYS A 497 4.17 -7.67 29.13
N ILE A 498 3.86 -7.61 30.42
CA ILE A 498 4.02 -6.39 31.24
C ILE A 498 5.44 -5.81 31.17
N PRO A 499 6.53 -6.60 31.21
CA PRO A 499 7.87 -6.05 31.09
C PRO A 499 8.05 -5.20 29.84
N ASN A 500 7.54 -5.67 28.69
CA ASN A 500 7.70 -4.97 27.42
C ASN A 500 6.87 -3.69 27.38
N LEU A 501 5.67 -3.68 27.97
CA LEU A 501 4.90 -2.45 28.14
C LEU A 501 5.67 -1.40 28.97
N ILE A 502 6.35 -1.83 30.03
CA ILE A 502 7.22 -0.95 30.84
C ILE A 502 8.42 -0.46 30.02
N PHE A 503 9.08 -1.33 29.27
CA PHE A 503 10.20 -0.94 28.41
C PHE A 503 9.77 0.01 27.29
N ASN A 504 8.54 -0.12 26.75
CA ASN A 504 8.01 0.85 25.79
C ASN A 504 7.86 2.24 26.43
N ALA A 505 7.27 2.29 27.63
CA ALA A 505 7.15 3.53 28.40
C ALA A 505 8.52 4.18 28.69
N LEU A 506 9.51 3.38 29.08
CA LEU A 506 10.89 3.83 29.29
C LEU A 506 11.53 4.34 28.00
N LEU A 507 11.32 3.65 26.87
CA LEU A 507 11.84 4.04 25.57
C LEU A 507 11.29 5.39 25.13
N ILE A 508 9.98 5.60 25.23
CA ILE A 508 9.29 6.86 24.89
C ILE A 508 9.87 8.01 25.71
N TRP A 509 10.02 7.80 27.02
CA TRP A 509 10.62 8.79 27.91
C TRP A 509 12.08 9.07 27.53
N LEU A 510 12.87 8.04 27.27
CA LEU A 510 14.29 8.17 26.91
C LEU A 510 14.45 8.92 25.60
N ILE A 511 13.70 8.58 24.56
CA ILE A 511 13.70 9.28 23.26
C ILE A 511 13.35 10.75 23.45
N TYR A 512 12.29 11.04 24.20
CA TYR A 512 11.91 12.43 24.49
C TYR A 512 13.06 13.19 25.16
N ARG A 513 13.70 12.59 26.18
CA ARG A 513 14.83 13.20 26.92
C ARG A 513 16.05 13.43 26.03
N VAL A 514 16.43 12.43 25.24
CA VAL A 514 17.56 12.49 24.31
C VAL A 514 17.31 13.55 23.24
N GLY A 515 16.16 13.49 22.56
CA GLY A 515 15.80 14.45 21.51
C GLY A 515 15.70 15.88 22.02
N THR A 516 15.12 16.06 23.23
CA THR A 516 15.07 17.37 23.90
C THR A 516 16.46 17.92 24.22
N ARG A 517 17.41 17.06 24.56
CA ARG A 517 18.75 17.49 24.96
C ARG A 517 19.65 17.80 23.78
N ILE A 518 19.58 17.00 22.70
CA ILE A 518 20.42 17.15 21.51
C ILE A 518 19.92 18.30 20.63
N TRP A 519 18.59 18.43 20.48
CA TRP A 519 17.95 19.46 19.68
C TRP A 519 17.06 20.35 20.55
N ASP A 520 15.76 20.05 20.58
CA ASP A 520 14.77 20.77 21.38
C ASP A 520 13.58 19.86 21.74
N ARG A 521 12.66 20.40 22.55
CA ARG A 521 11.47 19.68 23.03
C ARG A 521 10.53 19.24 21.91
N ARG A 522 10.45 19.99 20.81
CA ARG A 522 9.57 19.69 19.68
C ARG A 522 10.08 18.46 18.96
N VAL A 523 11.40 18.39 18.73
CA VAL A 523 12.06 17.22 18.16
C VAL A 523 11.91 16.01 19.07
N GLY A 524 12.18 16.18 20.37
CA GLY A 524 12.01 15.10 21.35
C GLY A 524 10.58 14.55 21.40
N LEU A 525 9.58 15.43 21.42
CA LEU A 525 8.17 15.03 21.45
C LEU A 525 7.77 14.30 20.17
N THR A 526 8.12 14.86 19.01
CA THR A 526 7.76 14.29 17.70
C THR A 526 8.38 12.91 17.51
N ALA A 527 9.65 12.74 17.87
CA ALA A 527 10.33 11.45 17.80
C ALA A 527 9.68 10.41 18.71
N ALA A 528 9.31 10.80 19.94
CA ALA A 528 8.64 9.91 20.89
C ALA A 528 7.26 9.47 20.39
N VAL A 529 6.46 10.40 19.84
CA VAL A 529 5.14 10.09 19.25
C VAL A 529 5.29 9.15 18.05
N PHE A 530 6.26 9.38 17.16
CA PHE A 530 6.48 8.50 16.00
C PHE A 530 6.81 7.07 16.42
N VAL A 531 7.68 6.88 17.42
CA VAL A 531 8.00 5.53 17.93
C VAL A 531 6.79 4.89 18.59
N LEU A 532 6.03 5.63 19.38
CA LEU A 532 4.81 5.15 20.03
C LEU A 532 3.74 4.70 19.03
N THR A 533 3.61 5.37 17.89
CA THR A 533 2.66 5.02 16.83
C THR A 533 3.20 4.00 15.81
N ASN A 534 4.43 3.52 15.99
CA ASN A 534 5.06 2.64 15.02
C ASN A 534 4.61 1.19 15.22
N TYR A 535 4.12 0.58 14.14
CA TYR A 535 3.64 -0.80 14.13
C TYR A 535 4.67 -1.83 14.63
N LEU A 536 5.96 -1.64 14.35
CA LEU A 536 6.99 -2.58 14.80
C LEU A 536 7.18 -2.51 16.32
N PHE A 537 7.20 -1.31 16.90
CA PHE A 537 7.30 -1.12 18.35
C PHE A 537 6.05 -1.61 19.08
N PHE A 538 4.87 -1.43 18.47
CA PHE A 538 3.64 -2.05 18.96
C PHE A 538 3.77 -3.58 19.03
N ARG A 539 4.26 -4.22 17.95
CA ARG A 539 4.50 -5.68 17.95
C ARG A 539 5.51 -6.10 19.02
N LEU A 540 6.61 -5.38 19.17
CA LEU A 540 7.61 -5.68 20.21
C LEU A 540 7.06 -5.54 21.63
N THR A 541 6.00 -4.75 21.81
CA THR A 541 5.35 -4.58 23.10
C THR A 541 4.43 -5.75 23.46
N ILE A 542 3.68 -6.28 22.49
CA ILE A 542 2.72 -7.37 22.72
C ILE A 542 3.32 -8.78 22.67
N TYR A 543 4.56 -8.94 22.19
CA TYR A 543 5.29 -10.20 22.19
C TYR A 543 6.42 -10.19 23.20
N ALA A 544 6.52 -11.22 24.04
CA ALA A 544 7.46 -11.29 25.15
C ALA A 544 8.89 -11.61 24.68
N THR A 545 9.55 -10.67 24.00
CA THR A 545 10.98 -10.74 23.62
C THR A 545 11.82 -9.66 24.26
N SER A 546 13.13 -9.92 24.25
CA SER A 546 14.17 -9.00 24.73
C SER A 546 14.44 -7.80 23.81
N ASP A 547 13.88 -7.76 22.59
CA ASP A 547 14.24 -6.74 21.59
C ASP A 547 13.96 -5.32 22.08
N LEU A 548 12.82 -5.11 22.73
CA LEU A 548 12.43 -3.79 23.19
C LEU A 548 13.34 -3.29 24.32
N ALA A 549 13.66 -4.16 25.27
CA ALA A 549 14.62 -3.87 26.32
C ALA A 549 16.02 -3.61 25.72
N PHE A 550 16.44 -4.41 24.74
CA PHE A 550 17.70 -4.21 24.03
C PHE A 550 17.76 -2.83 23.37
N VAL A 551 16.68 -2.36 22.75
CA VAL A 551 16.60 -1.00 22.17
C VAL A 551 16.75 0.06 23.24
N VAL A 552 16.07 -0.07 24.39
CA VAL A 552 16.18 0.86 25.52
C VAL A 552 17.61 0.97 26.03
N PHE A 553 18.24 -0.17 26.34
CA PHE A 553 19.60 -0.21 26.87
C PHE A 553 20.63 0.25 25.84
N SER A 554 20.49 -0.14 24.57
CA SER A 554 21.38 0.30 23.49
C SER A 554 21.30 1.81 23.27
N LEU A 555 20.09 2.38 23.22
CA LEU A 555 19.91 3.84 23.11
C LEU A 555 20.49 4.56 24.33
N GLY A 556 20.26 4.01 25.53
CA GLY A 556 20.81 4.55 26.77
C GLY A 556 22.34 4.56 26.78
N ALA A 557 22.97 3.47 26.34
CA ALA A 557 24.41 3.33 26.24
C ALA A 557 25.01 4.29 25.20
N VAL A 558 24.42 4.37 24.00
CA VAL A 558 24.83 5.33 22.96
C VAL A 558 24.72 6.76 23.46
N TYR A 559 23.63 7.09 24.17
CA TYR A 559 23.46 8.43 24.72
C TYR A 559 24.45 8.74 25.86
N ALA A 560 24.75 7.77 26.72
CA ALA A 560 25.78 7.91 27.75
C ALA A 560 27.17 8.14 27.13
N LEU A 561 27.52 7.40 26.08
CA LEU A 561 28.75 7.59 25.31
C LEU A 561 28.81 8.99 24.67
N TYR A 562 27.74 9.41 24.00
CA TYR A 562 27.62 10.74 23.41
C TYR A 562 27.84 11.86 24.46
N ARG A 563 27.28 11.68 25.65
CA ARG A 563 27.49 12.62 26.77
C ARG A 563 28.92 12.60 27.29
N GLY A 564 29.57 11.43 27.33
CA GLY A 564 30.97 11.30 27.74
C GLY A 564 31.91 12.07 26.82
N VAL A 565 31.76 11.90 25.50
CA VAL A 565 32.58 12.59 24.49
C VAL A 565 32.38 14.11 24.55
N ARG A 566 31.12 14.59 24.54
CA ARG A 566 30.85 16.04 24.61
C ARG A 566 31.24 16.68 25.94
N GLY A 567 31.22 15.93 27.03
CA GLY A 567 31.65 16.39 28.34
C GLY A 567 33.15 16.71 28.38
N GLN A 568 33.96 15.97 27.61
CA GLN A 568 35.41 16.20 27.50
C GLN A 568 35.73 17.44 26.65
N ASP A 569 35.01 17.67 25.56
CA ASP A 569 35.18 18.88 24.71
C ASP A 569 34.85 20.19 25.45
N SER A 570 34.06 20.11 26.53
CA SER A 570 33.65 21.27 27.34
C SER A 570 34.59 21.56 28.52
N GLY A 571 35.52 20.64 28.83
CA GLY A 571 36.41 20.68 29.99
C GLY A 571 37.89 20.87 29.65
N GLY A 572 38.23 21.11 28.38
CA GLY A 572 39.59 21.36 27.91
C GLY A 572 39.85 22.85 27.68
N GLY A 573 40.21 23.56 28.74
CA GLY A 573 40.79 24.90 28.68
C GLY A 573 41.42 25.26 30.03
N PRO A 574 42.75 25.46 30.13
CA PRO A 574 43.37 26.13 31.28
C PRO A 574 42.91 27.59 31.40
#